data_AF-A0A6B1DKQ4-F1
#
_entry.id   AF-A0A6B1DKQ4-F1
#
_cell.length_a   1.000
_cell.length_b   1.000
_cell.length_c   1.000
_cell.angle_alpha   90.00
_cell.angle_beta   90.00
_cell.angle_gamma   90.00
#
_symmetry.space_group_name_H-M   'P 1'
#
loop_
_entity.id
_entity.type
_entity.pdbx_description
1 polymer ?
#
loop_
_entity_poly.entity_id
_entity_poly.type
_entity_poly.pdbx_seq_one_letter_code
_entity_poly.pdbx_strand_id
1 'polypeptide(L)'
;MLRNLNGPTVLTAMGAAVIGAAVAVMVTGTATPAQQPTAARPVQTPDGRPNFNGVWQALNEAHWDLQAHEALPAWVTQEGVYPYEYARVPAAPVVALGAAAGVPGSMGVVEGDGTIPYTAEALAIKQENRDNWIDRDPELKCYLPGTPRAMYMPYPFQIVQSTDKIHMTFAFSNAARVIHLDEVARPPDYTYMGHSVGRWDGDTLVVNVDYFNGKNWLDRAGNHHSEALELEERYTPLSPDALWYEVTLTDPNTYTEPWTIGMPLYRRLEPNATVLDYPCIEFSEEFMYGHVRRDQLVRRWEGETIIVDITRKVPEGDAFHDWYRR
;
A
#
# COMPACT_ATOMS: atom_id res chain seq x y z
N MET A 1 -35.97 -63.92 -14.02
CA MET A 1 -37.43 -64.00 -13.78
C MET A 1 -37.89 -62.57 -13.48
N LEU A 2 -38.84 -61.92 -14.18
CA LEU A 2 -40.09 -62.37 -14.83
C LEU A 2 -41.05 -62.99 -13.80
N ARG A 3 -42.32 -62.58 -13.65
CA ARG A 3 -43.19 -61.83 -14.59
C ARG A 3 -44.42 -61.22 -13.86
N ASN A 4 -45.04 -60.22 -14.49
CA ASN A 4 -46.49 -59.86 -14.57
C ASN A 4 -47.35 -59.81 -13.28
N LEU A 5 -48.11 -58.74 -13.00
CA LEU A 5 -49.23 -58.12 -13.75
C LEU A 5 -50.50 -58.99 -13.85
N ASN A 6 -51.63 -58.44 -13.39
CA ASN A 6 -52.98 -58.62 -13.95
C ASN A 6 -53.92 -57.49 -13.48
N GLY A 7 -54.77 -57.00 -14.38
CA GLY A 7 -56.00 -56.23 -14.06
C GLY A 7 -57.24 -57.15 -14.14
N PRO A 8 -58.47 -56.66 -14.45
CA PRO A 8 -58.90 -55.32 -14.89
C PRO A 8 -59.41 -54.49 -13.68
N THR A 9 -60.44 -53.62 -13.63
CA THR A 9 -61.57 -53.25 -14.52
C THR A 9 -62.07 -51.80 -14.24
N VAL A 10 -62.89 -51.25 -15.14
CA VAL A 10 -63.42 -49.87 -15.12
C VAL A 10 -64.84 -49.79 -14.54
N LEU A 11 -65.13 -48.74 -13.76
CA LEU A 11 -66.42 -48.02 -13.83
C LEU A 11 -66.29 -46.57 -13.33
N THR A 12 -67.09 -45.66 -13.89
CA THR A 12 -66.98 -44.19 -13.80
C THR A 12 -68.22 -43.55 -13.15
N ALA A 13 -68.07 -42.43 -12.42
CA ALA A 13 -68.87 -41.20 -12.64
C ALA A 13 -68.56 -40.04 -11.64
N MET A 14 -68.44 -38.82 -12.20
CA MET A 14 -68.84 -37.49 -11.67
C MET A 14 -68.44 -37.01 -10.24
N GLY A 15 -67.92 -35.76 -10.15
CA GLY A 15 -67.65 -35.12 -8.84
C GLY A 15 -66.98 -33.73 -8.87
N ALA A 16 -67.48 -32.78 -9.69
CA ALA A 16 -67.21 -31.32 -9.69
C ALA A 16 -65.86 -30.77 -9.18
N ALA A 17 -65.07 -30.14 -10.07
CA ALA A 17 -63.90 -29.35 -9.69
C ALA A 17 -64.27 -27.96 -9.15
N VAL A 18 -63.54 -27.48 -8.13
CA VAL A 18 -63.56 -26.08 -7.67
C VAL A 18 -62.17 -25.48 -7.85
N ILE A 19 -62.04 -24.49 -8.74
CA ILE A 19 -60.77 -23.80 -8.99
C ILE A 19 -60.64 -22.65 -7.99
N GLY A 20 -59.76 -22.82 -6.99
CA GLY A 20 -59.35 -21.72 -6.11
C GLY A 20 -58.39 -20.78 -6.84
N ALA A 21 -58.86 -19.60 -7.23
CA ALA A 21 -58.01 -18.60 -7.89
C ALA A 21 -57.06 -17.93 -6.89
N ALA A 22 -55.76 -18.23 -6.98
CA ALA A 22 -54.73 -17.55 -6.20
C ALA A 22 -54.48 -16.14 -6.75
N VAL A 23 -54.95 -15.10 -6.05
CA VAL A 23 -54.71 -13.70 -6.42
C VAL A 23 -53.28 -13.31 -6.04
N ALA A 24 -52.37 -13.40 -7.00
CA ALA A 24 -51.02 -12.87 -6.87
C ALA A 24 -51.05 -11.34 -6.93
N VAL A 25 -50.97 -10.68 -5.76
CA VAL A 25 -50.81 -9.23 -5.67
C VAL A 25 -49.40 -8.86 -6.11
N MET A 26 -49.23 -8.57 -7.41
CA MET A 26 -47.99 -7.97 -7.91
C MET A 26 -47.88 -6.54 -7.37
N VAL A 27 -47.08 -6.36 -6.32
CA VAL A 27 -46.65 -5.03 -5.87
C VAL A 27 -45.70 -4.48 -6.94
N THR A 28 -46.25 -3.74 -7.91
CA THR A 28 -45.48 -2.97 -8.88
C THR A 28 -44.88 -1.75 -8.18
N GLY A 29 -43.90 -2.00 -7.30
CA GLY A 29 -43.06 -0.96 -6.74
C GLY A 29 -42.33 -0.27 -7.89
N THR A 30 -42.72 0.97 -8.20
CA THR A 30 -41.96 1.83 -9.10
C THR A 30 -40.63 2.12 -8.40
N ALA A 31 -39.62 1.30 -8.70
CA ALA A 31 -38.25 1.57 -8.30
C ALA A 31 -37.82 2.87 -9.00
N THR A 32 -37.97 3.99 -8.31
CA THR A 32 -37.31 5.25 -8.69
C THR A 32 -35.83 4.89 -8.85
N PRO A 33 -35.21 5.12 -10.02
CA PRO A 33 -33.80 4.82 -10.18
C PRO A 33 -33.05 5.56 -9.09
N ALA A 34 -32.29 4.84 -8.27
CA ALA A 34 -31.56 5.42 -7.16
C ALA A 34 -30.58 6.43 -7.77
N GLN A 35 -30.93 7.71 -7.66
CA GLN A 35 -30.19 8.79 -8.29
C GLN A 35 -28.85 8.87 -7.57
N GLN A 36 -27.83 8.27 -8.19
CA GLN A 36 -26.46 8.31 -7.67
C GLN A 36 -26.16 9.77 -7.31
N PRO A 37 -25.68 10.05 -6.09
CA PRO A 37 -25.24 11.39 -5.75
C PRO A 37 -24.24 11.81 -6.81
N THR A 38 -24.58 12.83 -7.61
CA THR A 38 -23.65 13.38 -8.59
C THR A 38 -22.43 13.82 -7.80
N ALA A 39 -21.32 13.09 -7.95
CA ALA A 39 -20.12 13.32 -7.16
C ALA A 39 -19.79 14.81 -7.22
N ALA A 40 -19.84 15.45 -6.05
CA ALA A 40 -19.64 16.89 -6.00
C ALA A 40 -18.26 17.18 -6.59
N ARG A 41 -18.20 17.99 -7.66
CA ARG A 41 -16.90 18.36 -8.21
C ARG A 41 -16.06 18.99 -7.09
N PRO A 42 -14.75 18.72 -7.02
CA PRO A 42 -13.88 19.38 -6.06
C PRO A 42 -14.09 20.89 -6.13
N VAL A 43 -13.89 21.55 -4.98
CA VAL A 43 -13.74 23.00 -4.95
C VAL A 43 -12.64 23.38 -5.97
N GLN A 44 -12.84 24.46 -6.72
CA GLN A 44 -11.84 24.93 -7.67
C GLN A 44 -10.92 25.98 -7.03
N THR A 45 -9.68 26.06 -7.50
CA THR A 45 -8.77 27.18 -7.25
C THR A 45 -9.22 28.44 -8.00
N PRO A 46 -8.67 29.63 -7.69
CA PRO A 46 -9.06 30.88 -8.37
C PRO A 46 -8.83 30.89 -9.89
N ASP A 47 -7.91 30.06 -10.39
CA ASP A 47 -7.63 29.83 -11.82
C ASP A 47 -8.48 28.70 -12.45
N GLY A 48 -9.41 28.12 -11.69
CA GLY A 48 -10.40 27.15 -12.19
C GLY A 48 -9.95 25.68 -12.20
N ARG A 49 -8.78 25.35 -11.65
CA ARG A 49 -8.32 23.96 -11.51
C ARG A 49 -8.95 23.29 -10.29
N PRO A 50 -9.03 21.94 -10.24
CA PRO A 50 -9.36 21.24 -9.01
C PRO A 50 -8.41 21.61 -7.86
N ASN A 51 -8.98 21.80 -6.67
CA ASN A 51 -8.24 22.19 -5.48
C ASN A 51 -7.81 20.95 -4.68
N PHE A 52 -6.54 20.59 -4.80
CA PHE A 52 -5.89 19.49 -4.08
C PHE A 52 -5.32 19.92 -2.72
N ASN A 53 -5.44 21.20 -2.30
CA ASN A 53 -4.97 21.61 -0.97
C ASN A 53 -5.59 20.75 0.15
N GLY A 54 -4.78 20.44 1.16
CA GLY A 54 -5.20 19.67 2.34
C GLY A 54 -4.16 18.62 2.76
N VAL A 55 -4.50 17.87 3.81
CA VAL A 55 -3.71 16.71 4.27
C VAL A 55 -4.35 15.43 3.72
N TRP A 56 -3.53 14.56 3.15
CA TRP A 56 -3.91 13.36 2.41
C TRP A 56 -3.13 12.14 2.90
N GLN A 57 -3.63 10.94 2.64
CA GLN A 57 -2.97 9.67 2.97
C GLN A 57 -3.49 8.53 2.09
N ALA A 58 -2.63 7.59 1.69
CA ALA A 58 -3.06 6.30 1.16
C ALA A 58 -3.50 5.37 2.32
N LEU A 59 -4.66 4.73 2.18
CA LEU A 59 -5.22 3.84 3.20
C LEU A 59 -5.24 2.40 2.67
N ASN A 60 -4.05 1.86 2.42
CA ASN A 60 -3.81 0.54 1.85
C ASN A 60 -2.45 -0.04 2.30
N GLU A 61 -2.19 -1.29 1.90
CA GLU A 61 -1.02 -2.09 2.25
C GLU A 61 0.16 -1.91 1.30
N ALA A 62 0.08 -1.00 0.32
CA ALA A 62 1.06 -0.81 -0.76
C ALA A 62 2.50 -0.51 -0.29
N HIS A 63 2.68 -0.11 0.96
CA HIS A 63 3.97 0.09 1.60
C HIS A 63 4.63 -1.21 2.13
N TRP A 64 3.93 -2.34 2.11
CA TRP A 64 4.46 -3.66 2.40
C TRP A 64 4.98 -4.33 1.12
N ASP A 65 4.08 -4.70 0.20
CA ASP A 65 4.38 -5.01 -1.22
C ASP A 65 3.35 -4.29 -2.10
N LEU A 66 3.77 -3.79 -3.25
CA LEU A 66 2.88 -3.28 -4.29
C LEU A 66 2.02 -4.40 -4.92
N GLN A 67 2.50 -5.63 -4.93
CA GLN A 67 1.80 -6.80 -5.46
C GLN A 67 0.78 -7.38 -4.46
N ALA A 68 -0.12 -8.25 -4.95
CA ALA A 68 -1.03 -8.99 -4.08
C ALA A 68 -0.27 -10.03 -3.23
N HIS A 69 -0.60 -10.14 -1.94
CA HIS A 69 0.03 -11.09 -1.02
C HIS A 69 -0.88 -11.52 0.14
N GLU A 70 -0.64 -12.72 0.67
CA GLU A 70 -1.29 -13.18 1.91
C GLU A 70 -0.73 -12.45 3.14
N ALA A 71 -1.44 -12.53 4.27
CA ALA A 71 -0.99 -11.96 5.53
C ALA A 71 0.24 -12.71 6.08
N LEU A 72 1.28 -11.99 6.49
CA LEU A 72 2.54 -12.57 6.97
C LEU A 72 2.66 -12.46 8.51
N PRO A 73 3.25 -13.46 9.20
CA PRO A 73 3.32 -13.49 10.66
C PRO A 73 4.28 -12.44 11.24
N ALA A 74 5.19 -11.92 10.42
CA ALA A 74 5.95 -10.69 10.64
C ALA A 74 6.37 -10.14 9.27
N TRP A 75 6.88 -8.90 9.20
CA TRP A 75 7.58 -8.45 7.99
C TRP A 75 8.96 -9.13 7.84
N VAL A 76 9.78 -9.09 8.89
CA VAL A 76 11.08 -9.76 8.90
C VAL A 76 10.87 -11.27 9.05
N THR A 77 11.08 -12.03 7.98
CA THR A 77 10.83 -13.48 7.97
C THR A 77 11.99 -14.25 7.35
N GLN A 78 12.18 -15.46 7.84
CA GLN A 78 13.17 -16.44 7.37
C GLN A 78 12.48 -17.72 6.90
N GLU A 79 13.21 -18.56 6.18
CA GLU A 79 12.72 -19.91 5.82
C GLU A 79 12.39 -20.72 7.09
N GLY A 80 11.28 -21.46 7.02
CA GLY A 80 10.82 -22.35 8.09
C GLY A 80 11.36 -23.78 7.94
N VAL A 81 10.64 -24.75 8.53
CA VAL A 81 10.91 -26.18 8.31
C VAL A 81 10.40 -26.66 6.94
N TYR A 82 9.54 -25.87 6.29
CA TYR A 82 9.02 -26.14 4.95
C TYR A 82 9.50 -25.06 3.96
N PRO A 83 10.00 -25.45 2.77
CA PRO A 83 10.58 -24.54 1.78
C PRO A 83 9.49 -23.87 0.91
N TYR A 84 8.47 -23.30 1.56
CA TYR A 84 7.35 -22.64 0.89
C TYR A 84 7.22 -21.20 1.40
N GLU A 85 6.89 -20.28 0.51
CA GLU A 85 6.79 -18.86 0.83
C GLU A 85 5.75 -18.56 1.92
N TYR A 86 4.56 -19.18 1.82
CA TYR A 86 3.50 -19.11 2.84
C TYR A 86 3.87 -19.78 4.18
N ALA A 87 5.01 -20.49 4.25
CA ALA A 87 5.50 -21.18 5.44
C ALA A 87 6.74 -20.50 6.06
N ARG A 88 7.13 -19.31 5.58
CA ARG A 88 8.14 -18.46 6.22
C ARG A 88 7.70 -18.08 7.63
N VAL A 89 8.67 -18.01 8.55
CA VAL A 89 8.43 -17.73 9.98
C VAL A 89 9.09 -16.40 10.39
N PRO A 90 8.58 -15.71 11.44
CA PRO A 90 9.22 -14.50 11.95
C PRO A 90 10.69 -14.73 12.28
N ALA A 91 11.56 -13.87 11.76
CA ALA A 91 12.99 -13.92 12.03
C ALA A 91 13.28 -13.57 13.50
N ALA A 92 14.36 -14.10 14.05
CA ALA A 92 14.69 -13.99 15.48
C ALA A 92 14.49 -12.58 16.11
N PRO A 93 14.88 -11.44 15.48
CA PRO A 93 14.69 -10.12 16.08
C PRO A 93 13.24 -9.72 16.38
N VAL A 94 12.25 -10.25 15.64
CA VAL A 94 10.84 -9.85 15.72
C VAL A 94 9.93 -10.88 16.39
N VAL A 95 10.42 -12.09 16.71
CA VAL A 95 9.63 -13.15 17.39
C VAL A 95 8.96 -12.65 18.67
N ALA A 96 9.58 -11.73 19.41
CA ALA A 96 9.03 -11.17 20.64
C ALA A 96 7.76 -10.32 20.45
N LEU A 97 7.56 -9.76 19.25
CA LEU A 97 6.42 -8.88 18.94
C LEU A 97 5.14 -9.67 18.65
N GLY A 98 5.27 -10.92 18.19
CA GLY A 98 4.15 -11.76 17.79
C GLY A 98 3.26 -11.06 16.76
N ALA A 99 1.94 -11.13 16.96
CA ALA A 99 0.96 -10.51 16.06
C ALA A 99 1.11 -8.99 15.89
N ALA A 100 1.82 -8.28 16.78
CA ALA A 100 2.08 -6.84 16.64
C ALA A 100 3.12 -6.50 15.54
N ALA A 101 3.86 -7.49 15.03
CA ALA A 101 4.70 -7.36 13.84
C ALA A 101 4.01 -7.86 12.54
N GLY A 102 2.79 -8.39 12.66
CA GLY A 102 2.07 -9.03 11.56
C GLY A 102 1.73 -8.08 10.42
N VAL A 103 1.82 -8.59 9.21
CA VAL A 103 1.55 -7.85 7.97
C VAL A 103 0.15 -8.22 7.48
N PRO A 104 -0.77 -7.26 7.25
CA PRO A 104 -2.07 -7.55 6.64
C PRO A 104 -1.91 -8.17 5.24
N GLY A 105 -2.89 -8.96 4.80
CA GLY A 105 -2.93 -9.40 3.40
C GLY A 105 -3.40 -8.28 2.47
N SER A 106 -2.84 -8.21 1.27
CA SER A 106 -3.07 -7.15 0.29
C SER A 106 -3.64 -7.71 -1.01
N MET A 107 -4.56 -6.96 -1.64
CA MET A 107 -4.97 -7.20 -3.03
C MET A 107 -3.96 -6.65 -4.06
N GLY A 108 -2.92 -5.94 -3.60
CA GLY A 108 -1.99 -5.20 -4.45
C GLY A 108 -2.58 -3.88 -4.96
N VAL A 109 -1.70 -3.11 -5.62
CA VAL A 109 -2.01 -1.86 -6.34
C VAL A 109 -1.43 -1.86 -7.75
N VAL A 110 -0.66 -2.88 -8.14
CA VAL A 110 -0.22 -3.10 -9.52
C VAL A 110 -1.42 -3.41 -10.41
N GLU A 111 -1.53 -2.72 -11.54
CA GLU A 111 -2.64 -2.89 -12.49
C GLU A 111 -2.41 -4.10 -13.43
N GLY A 112 -3.30 -4.30 -14.41
CA GLY A 112 -3.19 -5.38 -15.37
C GLY A 112 -3.43 -6.76 -14.74
N ASP A 113 -2.39 -7.58 -14.64
CA ASP A 113 -2.43 -8.89 -13.99
C ASP A 113 -1.83 -8.90 -12.57
N GLY A 114 -1.38 -7.75 -12.06
CA GLY A 114 -0.76 -7.62 -10.74
C GLY A 114 0.71 -8.02 -10.67
N THR A 115 1.37 -8.26 -11.82
CA THR A 115 2.80 -8.60 -11.88
C THR A 115 3.67 -7.38 -12.22
N ILE A 116 4.86 -7.33 -11.62
CA ILE A 116 5.90 -6.35 -11.97
C ILE A 116 6.83 -7.00 -13.01
N PRO A 117 6.95 -6.45 -14.23
CA PRO A 117 7.66 -7.09 -15.33
C PRO A 117 9.18 -6.90 -15.23
N TYR A 118 9.80 -7.53 -14.23
CA TYR A 118 11.25 -7.46 -14.00
C TYR A 118 12.08 -8.16 -15.10
N THR A 119 13.29 -7.65 -15.35
CA THR A 119 14.36 -8.44 -15.98
C THR A 119 14.77 -9.61 -15.05
N ALA A 120 15.40 -10.67 -15.60
CA ALA A 120 15.80 -11.82 -14.80
C ALA A 120 16.81 -11.45 -13.70
N GLU A 121 17.72 -10.54 -14.04
CA GLU A 121 18.73 -9.97 -13.15
C GLU A 121 18.09 -9.11 -12.05
N ALA A 122 17.13 -8.24 -12.38
CA ALA A 122 16.44 -7.43 -11.39
C ALA A 122 15.51 -8.25 -10.49
N LEU A 123 14.86 -9.30 -11.00
CA LEU A 123 14.06 -10.20 -10.16
C LEU A 123 14.90 -10.90 -9.09
N ALA A 124 16.13 -11.29 -9.42
CA ALA A 124 17.08 -11.83 -8.45
C ALA A 124 17.47 -10.77 -7.38
N ILE A 125 17.64 -9.51 -7.78
CA ILE A 125 17.88 -8.39 -6.85
C ILE A 125 16.66 -8.17 -5.93
N LYS A 126 15.41 -8.23 -6.43
CA LYS A 126 14.20 -8.14 -5.56
C LYS A 126 14.20 -9.24 -4.50
N GLN A 127 14.52 -10.48 -4.89
CA GLN A 127 14.57 -11.63 -3.98
C GLN A 127 15.67 -11.46 -2.92
N GLU A 128 16.90 -11.11 -3.33
CA GLU A 128 18.02 -10.88 -2.41
C GLU A 128 17.74 -9.70 -1.46
N ASN A 129 17.09 -8.65 -1.94
CA ASN A 129 16.63 -7.51 -1.14
C ASN A 129 15.61 -7.92 -0.07
N ARG A 130 14.59 -8.71 -0.45
CA ARG A 130 13.57 -9.23 0.47
C ARG A 130 14.16 -10.10 1.57
N ASP A 131 15.06 -11.01 1.21
CA ASP A 131 15.67 -11.94 2.16
C ASP A 131 16.68 -11.28 3.12
N ASN A 132 17.26 -10.15 2.72
CA ASN A 132 18.16 -9.33 3.54
C ASN A 132 17.52 -7.99 3.94
N TRP A 133 16.19 -7.92 4.04
CA TRP A 133 15.42 -6.68 4.25
C TRP A 133 15.96 -5.82 5.40
N ILE A 134 16.22 -6.46 6.55
CA ILE A 134 16.62 -5.80 7.79
C ILE A 134 17.94 -5.04 7.66
N ASP A 135 18.84 -5.51 6.80
CA ASP A 135 20.15 -4.89 6.56
C ASP A 135 20.12 -3.91 5.38
N ARG A 136 19.16 -4.06 4.45
CA ARG A 136 19.17 -3.40 3.13
C ARG A 136 18.11 -2.33 2.88
N ASP A 137 16.90 -2.40 3.45
CA ASP A 137 15.85 -1.40 3.14
C ASP A 137 16.29 0.01 3.58
N PRO A 138 16.39 0.98 2.65
CA PRO A 138 16.81 2.35 2.98
C PRO A 138 15.91 3.04 4.03
N GLU A 139 14.63 2.65 4.13
CA GLU A 139 13.69 3.22 5.10
C GLU A 139 14.15 3.01 6.56
N LEU A 140 14.77 1.86 6.87
CA LEU A 140 15.25 1.51 8.22
C LEU A 140 16.37 2.44 8.72
N LYS A 141 17.04 3.12 7.79
CA LYS A 141 18.14 4.07 8.05
C LYS A 141 17.66 5.52 7.87
N CYS A 142 16.33 5.72 7.83
CA CYS A 142 15.66 7.00 7.60
C CYS A 142 16.10 7.73 6.32
N TYR A 143 16.59 7.00 5.31
CA TYR A 143 16.83 7.59 4.00
C TYR A 143 15.49 7.96 3.35
N LEU A 144 15.51 9.01 2.53
CA LEU A 144 14.30 9.52 1.90
C LEU A 144 13.66 8.43 1.00
N PRO A 145 12.35 8.17 1.14
CA PRO A 145 11.67 7.04 0.50
C PRO A 145 11.58 7.17 -1.03
N GLY A 146 11.70 8.41 -1.54
CA GLY A 146 11.55 8.73 -2.95
C GLY A 146 10.11 8.72 -3.45
N THR A 147 9.96 9.03 -4.74
CA THR A 147 8.68 8.96 -5.46
C THR A 147 8.66 7.67 -6.28
N PRO A 148 7.59 6.86 -6.27
CA PRO A 148 6.29 7.10 -5.65
C PRO A 148 6.15 6.66 -4.18
N ARG A 149 7.12 5.94 -3.55
CA ARG A 149 6.97 5.35 -2.19
C ARG A 149 6.42 6.32 -1.14
N ALA A 150 6.89 7.57 -1.12
CA ALA A 150 6.43 8.62 -0.21
C ALA A 150 4.89 8.81 -0.20
N MET A 151 4.24 8.60 -1.34
CA MET A 151 2.80 8.82 -1.52
C MET A 151 1.92 7.74 -0.87
N TYR A 152 2.47 6.56 -0.57
CA TYR A 152 1.72 5.43 0.00
C TYR A 152 2.32 4.79 1.26
N MET A 153 3.34 5.43 1.86
CA MET A 153 3.75 5.12 3.23
C MET A 153 2.58 5.29 4.22
N PRO A 154 2.59 4.61 5.40
CA PRO A 154 1.48 4.64 6.37
C PRO A 154 1.37 5.96 7.16
N TYR A 155 1.78 7.09 6.58
CA TYR A 155 1.79 8.41 7.21
C TYR A 155 1.09 9.46 6.32
N PRO A 156 0.52 10.53 6.89
CA PRO A 156 -0.08 11.59 6.09
C PRO A 156 0.96 12.50 5.43
N PHE A 157 0.54 13.17 4.37
CA PHE A 157 1.29 14.24 3.69
C PHE A 157 0.36 15.41 3.36
N GLN A 158 0.91 16.61 3.22
CA GLN A 158 0.17 17.84 2.93
C GLN A 158 0.46 18.31 1.51
N ILE A 159 -0.59 18.66 0.78
CA ILE A 159 -0.51 19.36 -0.51
C ILE A 159 -0.78 20.85 -0.27
N VAL A 160 0.09 21.71 -0.80
CA VAL A 160 -0.09 23.16 -0.90
C VAL A 160 0.07 23.58 -2.36
N GLN A 161 -1.04 23.99 -2.98
CA GLN A 161 -1.14 24.27 -4.42
C GLN A 161 -1.18 25.79 -4.66
N SER A 162 -0.12 26.29 -5.31
CA SER A 162 -0.05 27.61 -5.96
C SER A 162 -0.54 27.52 -7.41
N THR A 163 -0.55 28.64 -8.13
CA THR A 163 -0.82 28.70 -9.57
C THR A 163 0.33 28.18 -10.44
N ASP A 164 1.56 28.28 -9.94
CA ASP A 164 2.81 27.94 -10.63
C ASP A 164 3.47 26.65 -10.10
N LYS A 165 3.21 26.27 -8.84
CA LYS A 165 3.90 25.18 -8.14
C LYS A 165 2.97 24.46 -7.17
N ILE A 166 3.18 23.16 -6.98
CA ILE A 166 2.52 22.37 -5.93
C ILE A 166 3.58 21.82 -5.00
N HIS A 167 3.61 22.32 -3.77
CA HIS A 167 4.50 21.86 -2.72
C HIS A 167 3.84 20.70 -1.98
N MET A 168 4.63 19.68 -1.67
CA MET A 168 4.19 18.53 -0.88
C MET A 168 5.18 18.21 0.22
N THR A 169 4.68 18.10 1.45
CA THR A 169 5.46 17.76 2.66
C THR A 169 4.90 16.48 3.25
N PHE A 170 5.75 15.48 3.46
CA PHE A 170 5.37 14.19 4.02
C PHE A 170 5.75 14.15 5.51
N ALA A 171 5.04 13.35 6.30
CA ALA A 171 5.39 13.16 7.72
C ALA A 171 6.69 12.36 7.92
N PHE A 172 7.02 11.42 7.03
CA PHE A 172 8.17 10.53 7.19
C PHE A 172 9.48 11.26 6.86
N SER A 173 10.33 11.45 7.88
CA SER A 173 11.56 12.24 7.77
C SER A 173 11.27 13.69 7.31
N ASN A 174 12.31 14.44 6.95
CA ASN A 174 12.16 15.77 6.32
C ASN A 174 11.76 15.70 4.83
N ALA A 175 11.04 14.66 4.42
CA ALA A 175 10.70 14.42 3.02
C ALA A 175 9.73 15.47 2.47
N ALA A 176 10.12 16.10 1.37
CA ALA A 176 9.30 17.06 0.64
C ALA A 176 9.63 17.01 -0.86
N ARG A 177 8.67 17.40 -1.70
CA ARG A 177 8.86 17.59 -3.15
C ARG A 177 8.13 18.83 -3.64
N VAL A 178 8.55 19.33 -4.81
CA VAL A 178 7.90 20.45 -5.49
C VAL A 178 7.59 20.01 -6.92
N ILE A 179 6.32 20.03 -7.28
CA ILE A 179 5.85 19.84 -8.65
C ILE A 179 5.81 21.22 -9.31
N HIS A 180 6.61 21.40 -10.34
CA HIS A 180 6.66 22.63 -11.12
C HIS A 180 5.58 22.63 -12.21
N LEU A 181 4.73 23.66 -12.25
CA LEU A 181 3.82 23.93 -13.37
C LEU A 181 4.39 24.99 -14.33
N ASP A 182 5.60 25.48 -14.03
CA ASP A 182 6.42 26.38 -14.82
C ASP A 182 7.60 25.66 -15.50
N GLU A 183 8.21 26.29 -16.52
CA GLU A 183 9.45 25.78 -17.11
C GLU A 183 10.60 25.97 -16.10
N VAL A 184 11.24 24.86 -15.72
CA VAL A 184 12.29 24.81 -14.70
C VAL A 184 13.48 23.99 -15.22
N ALA A 185 14.68 24.36 -14.80
CA ALA A 185 15.87 23.56 -15.04
C ALA A 185 15.93 22.36 -14.08
N ARG A 186 16.29 21.18 -14.60
CA ARG A 186 16.63 19.99 -13.81
C ARG A 186 17.69 20.30 -12.74
N PRO A 187 17.69 19.58 -11.60
CA PRO A 187 18.68 19.76 -10.55
C PRO A 187 20.11 19.45 -11.04
N PRO A 188 21.16 20.00 -10.38
CA PRO A 188 22.55 19.80 -10.80
C PRO A 188 23.09 18.38 -10.53
N ASP A 189 22.34 17.54 -9.80
CA ASP A 189 22.68 16.17 -9.43
C ASP A 189 21.38 15.35 -9.21
N TYR A 190 21.50 14.03 -9.16
CA TYR A 190 20.40 13.10 -8.92
C TYR A 190 19.91 13.15 -7.46
N THR A 191 18.61 12.92 -7.24
CA THR A 191 17.94 13.11 -5.94
C THR A 191 17.18 11.85 -5.51
N TYR A 192 16.79 11.75 -4.23
CA TYR A 192 15.88 10.68 -3.78
C TYR A 192 14.44 10.88 -4.26
N MET A 193 13.93 12.12 -4.22
CA MET A 193 12.52 12.43 -4.50
C MET A 193 12.19 12.56 -5.99
N GLY A 194 13.23 12.67 -6.84
CA GLY A 194 13.11 13.00 -8.25
C GLY A 194 12.86 14.48 -8.51
N HIS A 195 12.82 14.86 -9.79
CA HIS A 195 12.50 16.19 -10.27
C HIS A 195 11.13 16.17 -10.98
N SER A 196 10.15 16.83 -10.38
CA SER A 196 8.73 16.74 -10.80
C SER A 196 8.28 17.95 -11.63
N VAL A 197 7.86 17.72 -12.87
CA VAL A 197 7.27 18.74 -13.76
C VAL A 197 5.85 18.32 -14.15
N GLY A 198 4.88 19.17 -13.78
CA GLY A 198 3.45 18.90 -13.89
C GLY A 198 2.73 19.76 -14.94
N ARG A 199 1.66 19.21 -15.50
CA ARG A 199 0.76 19.86 -16.46
C ARG A 199 -0.69 19.45 -16.17
N TRP A 200 -1.64 20.31 -16.49
CA TRP A 200 -3.07 19.99 -16.35
C TRP A 200 -3.64 19.41 -17.64
N ASP A 201 -4.24 18.23 -17.53
CA ASP A 201 -4.95 17.47 -18.56
C ASP A 201 -6.44 17.46 -18.21
N GLY A 202 -7.14 18.54 -18.57
CA GLY A 202 -8.48 18.84 -18.08
C GLY A 202 -8.50 19.09 -16.57
N ASP A 203 -9.23 18.23 -15.84
CA ASP A 203 -9.29 18.19 -14.37
C ASP A 203 -8.20 17.28 -13.75
N THR A 204 -7.38 16.61 -14.56
CA THR A 204 -6.28 15.74 -14.09
C THR A 204 -4.97 16.54 -14.01
N LEU A 205 -4.20 16.40 -12.94
CA LEU A 205 -2.79 16.81 -12.95
C LEU A 205 -1.93 15.63 -13.38
N VAL A 206 -1.18 15.80 -14.46
CA VAL A 206 -0.19 14.82 -14.94
C VAL A 206 1.20 15.34 -14.59
N VAL A 207 2.04 14.52 -13.98
CA VAL A 207 3.38 14.89 -13.51
C VAL A 207 4.41 13.90 -14.04
N ASN A 208 5.37 14.41 -14.79
CA ASN A 208 6.55 13.65 -15.18
C ASN A 208 7.59 13.78 -14.07
N VAL A 209 8.22 12.67 -13.66
CA VAL A 209 9.30 12.67 -12.65
C VAL A 209 10.50 11.90 -13.15
N ASP A 210 11.68 12.52 -13.10
CA ASP A 210 12.97 11.95 -13.48
C ASP A 210 14.06 12.26 -12.43
N TYR A 211 15.35 12.04 -12.76
CA TYR A 211 16.50 12.42 -11.90
C TYR A 211 16.53 11.75 -10.51
N PHE A 212 16.22 10.45 -10.47
CA PHE A 212 16.35 9.60 -9.29
C PHE A 212 17.79 9.09 -9.07
N ASN A 213 18.22 8.97 -7.82
CA ASN A 213 19.56 8.52 -7.44
C ASN A 213 19.69 7.00 -7.21
N GLY A 214 18.65 6.22 -7.53
CA GLY A 214 18.64 4.75 -7.44
C GLY A 214 18.89 4.15 -6.05
N LYS A 215 18.77 4.93 -4.96
CA LYS A 215 19.16 4.53 -3.59
C LYS A 215 17.99 4.27 -2.64
N ASN A 216 16.75 4.41 -3.12
CA ASN A 216 15.53 4.04 -2.41
C ASN A 216 14.92 2.76 -3.02
N TRP A 217 14.02 2.12 -2.26
CA TRP A 217 13.14 1.06 -2.77
C TRP A 217 11.73 1.61 -2.95
N LEU A 218 10.88 0.91 -3.69
CA LEU A 218 9.46 1.24 -3.89
C LEU A 218 8.61 0.83 -2.68
N ASP A 219 8.94 -0.28 -2.04
CA ASP A 219 8.25 -0.80 -0.85
C ASP A 219 9.20 -1.61 0.03
N ARG A 220 8.67 -2.30 1.05
CA ARG A 220 9.45 -3.16 1.93
C ARG A 220 9.73 -4.54 1.31
N ALA A 221 9.00 -4.96 0.28
CA ALA A 221 9.16 -6.25 -0.40
C ALA A 221 10.43 -6.39 -1.25
N GLY A 222 11.30 -5.39 -1.27
CA GLY A 222 12.51 -5.36 -2.08
C GLY A 222 12.28 -4.90 -3.52
N ASN A 223 11.07 -4.41 -3.84
CA ASN A 223 10.82 -3.81 -5.15
C ASN A 223 11.65 -2.52 -5.27
N HIS A 224 12.40 -2.39 -6.37
CA HIS A 224 13.48 -1.41 -6.51
C HIS A 224 13.54 -0.89 -7.95
N HIS A 225 14.34 0.15 -8.20
CA HIS A 225 14.58 0.72 -9.52
C HIS A 225 16.04 1.22 -9.64
N SER A 226 16.44 1.67 -10.82
CA SER A 226 17.75 2.28 -11.08
C SER A 226 17.68 3.81 -11.09
N GLU A 227 18.78 4.46 -11.49
CA GLU A 227 18.85 5.91 -11.76
C GLU A 227 18.11 6.31 -13.06
N ALA A 228 17.74 5.33 -13.91
CA ALA A 228 17.02 5.54 -15.16
C ALA A 228 15.48 5.41 -15.04
N LEU A 229 14.94 5.47 -13.82
CA LEU A 229 13.51 5.53 -13.59
C LEU A 229 12.92 6.84 -14.13
N GLU A 230 11.88 6.72 -14.95
CA GLU A 230 10.97 7.80 -15.34
C GLU A 230 9.55 7.43 -14.90
N LEU A 231 8.80 8.41 -14.37
CA LEU A 231 7.40 8.27 -13.95
C LEU A 231 6.49 9.20 -14.77
N GLU A 232 5.32 8.72 -15.20
CA GLU A 232 4.15 9.59 -15.39
C GLU A 232 3.16 9.32 -14.24
N GLU A 233 3.09 10.25 -13.28
CA GLU A 233 2.05 10.29 -12.25
C GLU A 233 0.80 11.00 -12.78
N ARG A 234 -0.40 10.54 -12.38
CA ARG A 234 -1.68 11.17 -12.70
C ARG A 234 -2.53 11.29 -11.43
N TYR A 235 -3.02 12.50 -11.16
CA TYR A 235 -3.91 12.82 -10.05
C TYR A 235 -5.29 13.23 -10.58
N THR A 236 -6.23 12.30 -10.52
CA THR A 236 -7.59 12.47 -11.05
C THR A 236 -8.58 12.58 -9.88
N PRO A 237 -9.31 13.69 -9.69
CA PRO A 237 -10.26 13.79 -8.59
C PRO A 237 -11.47 12.86 -8.76
N LEU A 238 -11.72 12.02 -7.75
CA LEU A 238 -12.89 11.13 -7.67
C LEU A 238 -14.06 11.79 -6.91
N SER A 239 -13.74 12.62 -5.93
CA SER A 239 -14.69 13.38 -5.11
C SER A 239 -13.98 14.64 -4.57
N PRO A 240 -14.62 15.49 -3.73
CA PRO A 240 -13.91 16.58 -3.08
C PRO A 240 -12.76 16.10 -2.18
N ASP A 241 -12.86 14.89 -1.63
CA ASP A 241 -12.02 14.36 -0.54
C ASP A 241 -11.30 13.04 -0.90
N ALA A 242 -11.33 12.65 -2.18
CA ALA A 242 -10.63 11.47 -2.70
C ALA A 242 -10.05 11.77 -4.10
N LEU A 243 -8.77 11.43 -4.31
CA LEU A 243 -8.10 11.42 -5.60
C LEU A 243 -7.82 9.97 -6.01
N TRP A 244 -7.92 9.66 -7.29
CA TRP A 244 -7.21 8.53 -7.89
C TRP A 244 -5.79 8.98 -8.17
N TYR A 245 -4.83 8.18 -7.70
CA TYR A 245 -3.41 8.34 -7.95
C TYR A 245 -2.92 7.12 -8.73
N GLU A 246 -2.41 7.40 -9.91
CA GLU A 246 -1.99 6.43 -10.90
C GLU A 246 -0.56 6.77 -11.30
N VAL A 247 0.32 5.78 -11.44
CA VAL A 247 1.71 6.01 -11.82
C VAL A 247 2.15 4.95 -12.81
N THR A 248 2.52 5.36 -14.01
CA THR A 248 3.26 4.49 -14.95
C THR A 248 4.75 4.62 -14.65
N LEU A 249 5.41 3.50 -14.33
CA LEU A 249 6.85 3.41 -14.09
C LEU A 249 7.55 2.87 -15.35
N THR A 250 8.61 3.55 -15.78
CA THR A 250 9.50 3.08 -16.86
C THR A 250 10.94 3.07 -16.35
N ASP A 251 11.59 1.91 -16.39
CA ASP A 251 13.04 1.80 -16.16
C ASP A 251 13.59 0.64 -17.02
N PRO A 252 14.36 0.92 -18.08
CA PRO A 252 14.86 -0.10 -19.01
C PRO A 252 16.02 -0.95 -18.45
N ASN A 253 16.56 -0.61 -17.27
CA ASN A 253 17.57 -1.44 -16.59
C ASN A 253 16.92 -2.47 -15.66
N THR A 254 15.72 -2.16 -15.15
CA THR A 254 15.02 -2.96 -14.13
C THR A 254 13.83 -3.75 -14.69
N TYR A 255 13.09 -3.18 -15.64
CA TYR A 255 11.85 -3.76 -16.17
C TYR A 255 11.93 -4.06 -17.68
N THR A 256 11.20 -5.08 -18.14
CA THR A 256 11.12 -5.42 -19.57
C THR A 256 10.14 -4.54 -20.35
N GLU A 257 9.16 -3.94 -19.67
CA GLU A 257 8.21 -2.97 -20.22
C GLU A 257 7.68 -2.03 -19.13
N PRO A 258 7.08 -0.87 -19.49
CA PRO A 258 6.43 0.01 -18.52
C PRO A 258 5.23 -0.67 -17.84
N TRP A 259 5.01 -0.37 -16.57
CA TRP A 259 3.92 -0.93 -15.76
C TRP A 259 3.30 0.13 -14.84
N THR A 260 2.08 -0.12 -14.38
CA THR A 260 1.27 0.89 -13.67
C THR A 260 0.87 0.43 -12.27
N ILE A 261 0.87 1.38 -11.32
CA ILE A 261 0.16 1.25 -10.04
C ILE A 261 -1.00 2.24 -9.97
N GLY A 262 -2.13 1.82 -9.39
CA GLY A 262 -3.34 2.64 -9.23
C GLY A 262 -3.94 2.50 -7.84
N MET A 263 -4.17 3.63 -7.15
CA MET A 263 -4.74 3.63 -5.79
C MET A 263 -5.47 4.93 -5.41
N PRO A 264 -6.44 4.87 -4.48
CA PRO A 264 -7.07 6.07 -3.94
C PRO A 264 -6.23 6.74 -2.85
N LEU A 265 -6.10 8.07 -2.93
CA LEU A 265 -5.60 8.95 -1.87
C LEU A 265 -6.78 9.62 -1.18
N TYR A 266 -6.87 9.53 0.14
CA TYR A 266 -7.98 10.06 0.94
C TYR A 266 -7.57 11.30 1.73
N ARG A 267 -8.42 12.33 1.76
CA ARG A 267 -8.20 13.51 2.60
C ARG A 267 -8.42 13.15 4.08
N ARG A 268 -7.53 13.60 4.96
CA ARG A 268 -7.71 13.60 6.42
C ARG A 268 -8.76 14.66 6.79
N LEU A 269 -9.87 14.23 7.35
CA LEU A 269 -11.07 15.06 7.63
C LEU A 269 -11.12 15.56 9.08
N GLU A 270 -10.11 15.27 9.89
CA GLU A 270 -10.08 15.69 11.29
C GLU A 270 -9.99 17.22 11.45
N PRO A 271 -10.67 17.81 12.44
CA PRO A 271 -10.54 19.23 12.74
C PRO A 271 -9.08 19.61 13.04
N ASN A 272 -8.52 20.53 12.25
CA ASN A 272 -7.11 20.93 12.27
C ASN A 272 -6.13 19.80 11.86
N ALA A 273 -6.54 18.88 10.98
CA ALA A 273 -5.65 17.91 10.35
C ALA A 273 -4.37 18.58 9.82
N THR A 274 -3.23 18.16 10.36
CA THR A 274 -1.90 18.75 10.15
C THR A 274 -0.90 17.61 10.02
N VAL A 275 0.09 17.74 9.14
CA VAL A 275 1.22 16.80 9.08
C VAL A 275 2.09 17.02 10.32
N LEU A 276 2.23 15.96 11.12
CA LEU A 276 3.17 15.92 12.25
C LEU A 276 4.45 15.23 11.81
N ASP A 277 5.57 15.72 12.31
CA ASP A 277 6.91 15.22 12.00
C ASP A 277 7.11 13.80 12.57
N TYR A 278 7.72 12.91 11.78
CA TYR A 278 8.15 11.57 12.19
C TYR A 278 9.69 11.53 12.16
N PRO A 279 10.36 11.87 13.28
CA PRO A 279 11.81 12.03 13.36
C PRO A 279 12.52 10.66 13.36
N CYS A 280 12.57 10.03 12.19
CA CYS A 280 13.14 8.69 12.05
C CYS A 280 14.66 8.63 12.15
N ILE A 281 15.38 9.77 12.10
CA ILE A 281 16.83 9.81 12.26
C ILE A 281 17.16 9.45 13.72
N GLU A 282 16.48 10.11 14.65
CA GLU A 282 16.54 9.86 16.10
C GLU A 282 16.01 8.46 16.45
N PHE A 283 15.01 7.94 15.72
CA PHE A 283 14.50 6.58 15.95
C PHE A 283 15.42 5.48 15.39
N SER A 284 16.29 5.78 14.41
CA SER A 284 17.23 4.83 13.80
C SER A 284 18.67 4.94 14.35
N GLU A 285 18.97 5.92 15.22
CA GLU A 285 20.32 6.13 15.77
C GLU A 285 20.88 4.87 16.47
N GLU A 286 20.12 4.22 17.35
CA GLU A 286 20.56 2.98 18.03
C GLU A 286 20.69 1.79 17.06
N PHE A 287 19.90 1.76 15.97
CA PHE A 287 19.98 0.72 14.95
C PHE A 287 21.26 0.86 14.11
N MET A 288 21.62 2.08 13.72
CA MET A 288 22.82 2.36 12.92
C MET A 288 24.11 2.41 13.75
N TYR A 289 24.06 3.01 14.94
CA TYR A 289 25.26 3.42 15.70
C TYR A 289 25.33 2.84 17.13
N GLY A 290 24.39 1.98 17.53
CA GLY A 290 24.40 1.36 18.86
C GLY A 290 25.67 0.58 19.19
N HIS A 291 26.43 0.14 18.18
CA HIS A 291 27.72 -0.55 18.35
C HIS A 291 28.86 0.39 18.79
N VAL A 292 28.86 1.67 18.39
CA VAL A 292 29.86 2.67 18.84
C VAL A 292 29.46 3.41 20.12
N ARG A 293 28.23 3.21 20.61
CA ARG A 293 27.74 3.78 21.87
C ARG A 293 28.59 3.31 23.06
N ARG A 294 29.10 4.26 23.87
CA ARG A 294 29.94 3.99 25.05
C ARG A 294 29.30 2.97 26.01
N ASP A 295 28.03 3.16 26.28
CA ASP A 295 27.22 2.34 27.18
C ASP A 295 26.13 1.64 26.36
N GLN A 296 26.53 0.64 25.57
CA GLN A 296 25.68 -0.07 24.60
C GLN A 296 24.40 -0.62 25.26
N LEU A 297 23.24 -0.43 24.61
CA LEU A 297 21.96 -0.99 25.07
C LEU A 297 21.86 -2.50 24.80
N VAL A 298 22.27 -2.93 23.60
CA VAL A 298 22.42 -4.34 23.25
C VAL A 298 23.84 -4.80 23.58
N ARG A 299 23.98 -5.92 24.28
CA ARG A 299 25.26 -6.39 24.85
C ARG A 299 26.11 -7.24 23.89
N ARG A 300 25.61 -7.53 22.70
CA ARG A 300 26.20 -8.48 21.77
C ARG A 300 26.07 -7.97 20.34
N TRP A 301 27.20 -7.90 19.67
CA TRP A 301 27.37 -7.39 18.32
C TRP A 301 28.39 -8.26 17.58
N GLU A 302 28.28 -8.33 16.25
CA GLU A 302 29.26 -8.98 15.39
C GLU A 302 29.58 -8.05 14.22
N GLY A 303 30.71 -7.34 14.31
CA GLY A 303 30.95 -6.16 13.47
C GLY A 303 29.92 -5.07 13.77
N GLU A 304 29.16 -4.66 12.75
CA GLU A 304 28.05 -3.71 12.87
C GLU A 304 26.70 -4.39 13.16
N THR A 305 26.62 -5.74 13.07
CA THR A 305 25.37 -6.51 13.21
C THR A 305 24.92 -6.63 14.67
N ILE A 306 23.67 -6.26 14.95
CA ILE A 306 23.00 -6.41 16.25
C ILE A 306 22.68 -7.87 16.54
N ILE A 307 22.97 -8.39 17.74
CA ILE A 307 22.48 -9.71 18.19
C ILE A 307 21.55 -9.54 19.40
N VAL A 308 20.25 -9.75 19.19
CA VAL A 308 19.18 -9.51 20.18
C VAL A 308 18.85 -10.77 20.99
N ASP A 309 19.36 -10.87 22.22
CA ASP A 309 19.04 -11.95 23.16
C ASP A 309 17.66 -11.73 23.84
N ILE A 310 16.59 -12.28 23.23
CA ILE A 310 15.20 -12.12 23.73
C ILE A 310 14.97 -12.92 25.03
N THR A 311 14.76 -12.21 26.14
CA THR A 311 14.37 -12.80 27.44
C THR A 311 12.95 -12.36 27.85
N ARG A 312 11.94 -13.20 27.60
CA ARG A 312 10.56 -12.93 28.06
C ARG A 312 10.44 -13.16 29.57
N LYS A 313 10.35 -12.07 30.33
CA LYS A 313 10.02 -12.11 31.77
C LYS A 313 8.50 -12.06 31.95
N VAL A 314 7.94 -13.05 32.64
CA VAL A 314 6.57 -13.03 33.17
C VAL A 314 6.67 -12.65 34.66
N PRO A 315 5.93 -11.66 35.17
CA PRO A 315 5.91 -11.37 36.60
C PRO A 315 5.36 -12.54 37.42
N GLU A 316 5.92 -12.79 38.60
CA GLU A 316 5.40 -13.81 39.50
C GLU A 316 3.99 -13.43 40.00
N GLY A 317 3.02 -14.33 39.82
CA GLY A 317 1.62 -14.07 40.17
C GLY A 317 0.81 -13.25 39.16
N ASP A 318 1.28 -13.09 37.92
CA ASP A 318 0.53 -12.42 36.84
C ASP A 318 -0.74 -13.20 36.44
N ALA A 319 -1.85 -12.89 37.12
CA ALA A 319 -3.16 -13.48 36.88
C ALA A 319 -3.76 -13.16 35.50
N PHE A 320 -3.23 -12.16 34.77
CA PHE A 320 -3.68 -11.79 33.43
C PHE A 320 -2.97 -12.67 32.38
N HIS A 321 -1.67 -12.89 32.54
CA HIS A 321 -0.92 -13.89 31.77
C HIS A 321 -1.43 -15.32 32.03
N ASP A 322 -1.78 -15.66 33.27
CA ASP A 322 -2.37 -16.96 33.62
C ASP A 322 -3.85 -17.11 33.20
N TRP A 323 -4.52 -16.02 32.80
CA TRP A 323 -5.84 -16.06 32.17
C TRP A 323 -5.73 -16.35 30.67
N TYR A 324 -4.83 -15.68 29.95
CA TYR A 324 -4.54 -15.93 28.52
C TYR A 324 -3.99 -17.33 28.19
N ARG A 325 -3.71 -18.15 29.20
CA ARG A 325 -3.19 -19.52 29.08
C ARG A 325 -4.24 -20.62 29.26
N ARG A 326 -5.51 -20.27 29.45
CA ARG A 326 -6.62 -21.19 29.74
C ARG A 326 -7.60 -21.31 28.59
#